data_AF-A0A948SQJ5-F1
#
_entry.id   AF-A0A948SQJ5-F1
#
_cell.length_a   1.000
_cell.length_b   1.000
_cell.length_c   1.000
_cell.angle_alpha   90.00
_cell.angle_beta   90.00
_cell.angle_gamma   90.00
#
_symmetry.space_group_name_H-M   'P 1'
#
loop_
_entity.id
_entity.type
_entity.pdbx_description
1 polymer ?
#
loop_
_entity_poly.entity_id
_entity_poly.type
_entity_poly.pdbx_seq_one_letter_code
_entity_poly.pdbx_strand_id
1 'polypeptide(L)'
;MHHVRPIAGATLALSVLAACEGLHAPSPEEAGARKMAQAAAKAAALTARIAPSPDAVGKTVEEEGGSRELTQTMLTPAEAAEQMRSLASEVSSAGAGEAQRREARDLATRMRRDALMLDLMELERLAQEKGVLAREIERRIAAITSIEASGDLTGPEVAKARIAGMERAKEAFDAAIAALLAMRDQAGAALQPVEAAIAERTRRAEEIDAEIGGLRAAAMTSSAADALPRMLEARQKLDEAQDLRVEASRADRDAEPMRSAVRITERAATGNEDTERFLSQRIEEASQAAEGAAARASAARERLGRLAAESAEMTKEFLKVDSERFQPVAKAVAEAIESGDLASKNPTDGAAIAMARARLAAIAVDAIDQAAMIAAAAQAAGAGAAGAATQALDAARTAEIAKAKTALITARDALAGAEAGPATAMLASIERMAGALGIDLATPAPAAPPAAEDTAPATDAAENAPAGDAADAPPADAPPADAPNEDAPPADPAPTDPSE
;
A
#
# COMPACT_ATOMS: atom_id res chain seq x y z
N MET A 1 -37.47 -73.82 53.95
CA MET A 1 -36.12 -74.29 53.57
C MET A 1 -35.87 -73.91 52.12
N HIS A 2 -34.64 -73.48 51.86
CA HIS A 2 -34.18 -72.80 50.65
C HIS A 2 -34.19 -73.63 49.35
N HIS A 3 -34.05 -72.86 48.25
CA HIS A 3 -33.43 -73.19 46.95
C HIS A 3 -34.27 -74.02 45.97
N VAL A 4 -34.24 -73.86 44.63
CA VAL A 4 -33.59 -72.97 43.65
C VAL A 4 -34.28 -73.28 42.29
N ARG A 5 -34.36 -72.30 41.37
CA ARG A 5 -34.70 -72.40 39.91
C ARG A 5 -33.69 -73.34 39.16
N PRO A 6 -33.71 -73.64 37.82
CA PRO A 6 -34.52 -73.11 36.70
C PRO A 6 -34.85 -74.14 35.55
N ILE A 7 -35.37 -73.58 34.44
CA ILE A 7 -35.21 -73.94 33.00
C ILE A 7 -36.42 -74.60 32.30
N ALA A 8 -36.70 -74.05 31.11
CA ALA A 8 -37.56 -74.52 30.01
C ALA A 8 -39.03 -74.08 30.05
N GLY A 9 -39.28 -72.90 29.49
CA GLY A 9 -40.62 -72.39 29.15
C GLY A 9 -40.56 -71.50 27.92
N ALA A 10 -39.85 -71.94 26.89
CA ALA A 10 -39.97 -71.39 25.55
C ALA A 10 -41.02 -72.22 24.78
N THR A 11 -41.76 -71.53 23.91
CA THR A 11 -42.50 -72.02 22.73
C THR A 11 -43.99 -72.40 22.78
N LEU A 12 -44.77 -72.15 23.85
CA LEU A 12 -46.26 -72.28 23.77
C LEU A 12 -47.05 -71.26 24.58
N ALA A 13 -46.69 -69.97 24.48
CA ALA A 13 -47.55 -68.86 24.90
C ALA A 13 -47.57 -67.70 23.87
N LEU A 14 -47.17 -68.00 22.63
CA LEU A 14 -47.15 -67.09 21.48
C LEU A 14 -48.46 -67.09 20.68
N SER A 15 -49.52 -67.74 21.16
CA SER A 15 -50.77 -67.94 20.40
C SER A 15 -52.04 -67.43 21.09
N VAL A 16 -51.95 -66.73 22.23
CA VAL A 16 -53.12 -66.11 22.91
C VAL A 16 -52.98 -64.60 23.12
N LEU A 17 -51.84 -63.98 22.75
CA LEU A 17 -51.70 -62.52 22.69
C LEU A 17 -51.74 -61.95 21.26
N ALA A 18 -51.78 -62.81 20.23
CA ALA A 18 -51.89 -62.41 18.81
C ALA A 18 -53.34 -62.09 18.36
N ALA A 19 -54.30 -62.01 19.30
CA ALA A 19 -55.69 -61.63 19.02
C ALA A 19 -56.13 -60.33 19.72
N CYS A 20 -55.20 -59.59 20.36
CA CYS A 20 -55.43 -58.25 20.91
C CYS A 20 -54.50 -57.16 20.35
N GLU A 21 -53.58 -57.50 19.44
CA GLU A 21 -52.91 -56.51 18.59
C GLU A 21 -53.72 -56.33 17.31
N GLY A 22 -54.85 -55.63 17.43
CA GLY A 22 -55.38 -54.95 16.25
C GLY A 22 -54.27 -54.04 15.72
N LEU A 23 -53.93 -54.17 14.43
CA LEU A 23 -53.12 -53.21 13.69
C LEU A 23 -53.60 -51.80 14.05
N HIS A 24 -52.93 -51.14 14.98
CA HIS A 24 -52.98 -49.69 15.09
C HIS A 24 -52.15 -49.18 13.91
N ALA A 25 -52.77 -49.15 12.73
CA ALA A 25 -52.33 -48.20 11.73
C ALA A 25 -52.41 -46.84 12.43
N PRO A 26 -51.28 -46.14 12.63
CA PRO A 26 -51.28 -44.90 13.37
C PRO A 26 -52.30 -43.98 12.72
N SER A 27 -53.14 -43.34 13.53
CA SER A 27 -54.09 -42.39 12.98
C SER A 27 -53.31 -41.32 12.18
N PRO A 28 -53.90 -40.70 11.15
CA PRO A 28 -53.24 -39.62 10.43
C PRO A 28 -52.69 -38.52 11.35
N GLU A 29 -53.32 -38.32 12.51
CA GLU A 29 -52.87 -37.41 13.56
C GLU A 29 -51.63 -37.92 14.31
N GLU A 30 -51.57 -39.20 14.67
CA GLU A 30 -50.41 -39.82 15.31
C GLU A 30 -49.20 -39.90 14.35
N ALA A 31 -49.45 -40.20 13.07
CA ALA A 31 -48.41 -40.19 12.05
C ALA A 31 -47.85 -38.78 11.82
N GLY A 32 -48.71 -37.75 11.82
CA GLY A 32 -48.31 -36.34 11.75
C GLY A 32 -47.47 -35.91 12.96
N ALA A 33 -47.90 -36.25 14.18
CA ALA A 33 -47.17 -35.94 15.41
C ALA A 33 -45.80 -36.62 15.46
N ARG A 34 -45.70 -37.90 15.06
CA ARG A 34 -44.43 -38.62 14.96
C ARG A 34 -43.47 -37.99 13.94
N LYS A 35 -43.97 -37.56 12.79
CA LYS A 35 -43.16 -36.88 11.76
C LYS A 35 -42.58 -35.55 12.27
N MET A 36 -43.40 -34.75 12.96
CA MET A 36 -42.95 -33.50 13.59
C MET A 36 -41.90 -33.74 14.69
N ALA A 37 -42.14 -34.71 15.58
CA ALA A 37 -41.20 -35.05 16.65
C ALA A 37 -39.86 -35.57 16.10
N GLN A 38 -39.89 -36.41 15.05
CA GLN A 38 -38.68 -36.92 14.40
C GLN A 38 -37.89 -35.79 13.72
N ALA A 39 -38.57 -34.86 13.06
CA ALA A 39 -37.91 -33.72 12.41
C ALA A 39 -37.31 -32.75 13.44
N ALA A 40 -37.99 -32.49 14.56
CA ALA A 40 -37.46 -31.70 15.67
C ALA A 40 -36.22 -32.37 16.30
N ALA A 41 -36.26 -33.69 16.51
CA ALA A 41 -35.11 -34.44 17.00
C ALA A 41 -33.93 -34.41 16.02
N LYS A 42 -34.20 -34.51 14.71
CA LYS A 42 -33.17 -34.37 13.66
C LYS A 42 -32.56 -32.96 13.66
N ALA A 43 -33.36 -31.90 13.78
CA ALA A 43 -32.86 -30.53 13.88
C ALA A 43 -31.98 -30.32 15.12
N ALA A 44 -32.39 -30.83 16.28
CA ALA A 44 -31.56 -30.79 17.48
C ALA A 44 -30.24 -31.54 17.28
N ALA A 45 -30.28 -32.73 16.66
CA ALA A 45 -29.06 -33.49 16.33
C ALA A 45 -28.16 -32.79 15.29
N LEU A 46 -28.73 -32.01 14.36
CA LEU A 46 -27.94 -31.22 13.40
C LEU A 46 -27.10 -30.17 14.11
N THR A 47 -27.64 -29.47 15.11
CA THR A 47 -26.87 -28.46 15.86
C THR A 47 -25.64 -29.02 16.57
N ALA A 48 -25.69 -30.30 17.00
CA ALA A 48 -24.55 -30.99 17.61
C ALA A 48 -23.46 -31.39 16.60
N ARG A 49 -23.72 -31.27 15.29
CA ARG A 49 -22.82 -31.67 14.20
C ARG A 49 -22.23 -30.49 13.44
N ILE A 50 -22.42 -29.25 13.92
CA ILE A 50 -21.91 -28.05 13.25
C ILE A 50 -20.49 -27.78 13.74
N ALA A 51 -19.52 -27.74 12.82
CA ALA A 51 -18.15 -27.35 13.14
C ALA A 51 -17.79 -25.99 12.52
N PRO A 52 -16.90 -25.21 13.16
CA PRO A 52 -16.36 -23.99 12.57
C PRO A 52 -15.40 -24.26 11.40
N SER A 53 -14.99 -25.52 11.16
CA SER A 53 -14.10 -25.94 10.07
C SER A 53 -14.67 -27.14 9.31
N PRO A 54 -14.62 -27.16 7.95
CA PRO A 54 -15.14 -28.25 7.12
C PRO A 54 -14.40 -29.58 7.30
N ASP A 55 -13.16 -29.56 7.81
CA ASP A 55 -12.34 -30.77 7.98
C ASP A 55 -12.45 -31.40 9.39
N ALA A 56 -13.33 -30.87 10.24
CA ALA A 56 -13.49 -31.38 11.60
C ALA A 56 -14.25 -32.72 11.61
N VAL A 57 -13.73 -33.71 12.34
CA VAL A 57 -14.44 -34.97 12.61
C VAL A 57 -14.95 -34.97 14.05
N GLY A 58 -16.26 -35.11 14.22
CA GLY A 58 -16.89 -35.23 15.53
C GLY A 58 -16.78 -36.65 16.07
N LYS A 59 -16.39 -36.80 17.34
CA LYS A 59 -16.49 -38.06 18.07
C LYS A 59 -17.76 -38.05 18.91
N THR A 60 -18.68 -38.99 18.68
CA THR A 60 -19.88 -39.14 19.52
C THR A 60 -19.56 -39.93 20.78
N VAL A 61 -19.98 -39.44 21.96
CA VAL A 61 -19.95 -40.22 23.20
C VAL A 61 -21.12 -41.19 23.20
N GLU A 62 -20.85 -42.46 23.52
CA GLU A 62 -21.84 -43.55 23.58
C GLU A 62 -22.89 -43.31 24.66
N GLU A 63 -24.16 -43.56 24.34
CA GLU A 63 -25.20 -43.76 25.34
C GLU A 63 -25.43 -45.28 25.51
N GLU A 64 -25.62 -45.68 26.77
CA GLU A 64 -25.40 -47.01 27.35
C GLU A 64 -25.71 -48.24 26.47
N GLY A 65 -24.67 -49.05 26.21
CA GLY A 65 -24.83 -50.46 25.89
C GLY A 65 -24.35 -50.93 24.52
N GLY A 66 -23.15 -50.54 24.07
CA GLY A 66 -22.49 -51.26 22.98
C GLY A 66 -21.43 -50.45 22.24
N SER A 67 -20.18 -50.95 22.26
CA SER A 67 -19.00 -50.27 21.74
C SER A 67 -19.00 -50.13 20.22
N ARG A 68 -19.28 -48.91 19.73
CA ARG A 68 -19.01 -48.50 18.35
C ARG A 68 -18.91 -46.97 18.30
N GLU A 69 -17.69 -46.45 18.44
CA GLU A 69 -17.37 -45.05 18.09
C GLU A 69 -17.75 -44.81 16.61
N LEU A 70 -18.85 -44.09 16.38
CA LEU A 70 -19.23 -43.62 15.06
C LEU A 70 -18.63 -42.24 14.87
N THR A 71 -17.56 -42.15 14.08
CA THR A 71 -17.07 -40.88 13.56
C THR A 71 -18.16 -40.28 12.68
N GLN A 72 -18.76 -39.17 13.12
CA GLN A 72 -19.74 -38.44 12.30
C GLN A 72 -19.04 -37.27 11.62
N THR A 73 -19.25 -37.14 10.31
CA THR A 73 -18.82 -35.97 9.54
C THR A 73 -19.53 -34.73 10.08
N MET A 74 -18.75 -33.73 10.48
CA MET A 74 -19.28 -32.43 10.86
C MET A 74 -19.73 -31.69 9.60
N LEU A 75 -20.77 -30.88 9.74
CA LEU A 75 -21.34 -30.07 8.68
C LEU A 75 -20.83 -28.63 8.80
N THR A 76 -20.61 -27.99 7.66
CA THR A 76 -20.48 -26.53 7.62
C THR A 76 -21.82 -25.87 7.98
N PRO A 77 -21.82 -24.60 8.45
CA PRO A 77 -23.07 -23.91 8.76
C PRO A 77 -24.02 -23.84 7.55
N ALA A 78 -23.50 -23.65 6.33
CA ALA A 78 -24.31 -23.65 5.10
C ALA A 78 -24.95 -25.02 4.80
N GLU A 79 -24.21 -26.13 4.91
CA GLU A 79 -24.75 -27.48 4.72
C GLU A 79 -25.79 -27.82 5.80
N ALA A 80 -25.57 -27.39 7.04
CA ALA A 80 -26.52 -27.54 8.12
C ALA A 80 -27.79 -26.69 7.88
N ALA A 81 -27.66 -25.47 7.34
CA ALA A 81 -28.79 -24.63 6.96
C ALA A 81 -29.64 -25.26 5.84
N GLU A 82 -29.00 -25.86 4.83
CA GLU A 82 -29.69 -26.57 3.75
C GLU A 82 -30.48 -27.77 4.29
N GLN A 83 -29.88 -28.58 5.17
CA GLN A 83 -30.55 -29.71 5.80
C GLN A 83 -31.72 -29.24 6.69
N MET A 84 -31.55 -28.13 7.42
CA MET A 84 -32.63 -27.51 8.21
C MET A 84 -33.78 -27.01 7.33
N ARG A 85 -33.50 -26.42 6.17
CA ARG A 85 -34.53 -25.98 5.19
C ARG A 85 -35.26 -27.17 4.55
N SER A 86 -34.54 -28.26 4.28
CA SER A 86 -35.14 -29.52 3.79
C SER A 86 -36.12 -30.10 4.82
N LEU A 87 -35.67 -30.22 6.09
CA LEU A 87 -36.53 -30.66 7.19
C LEU A 87 -37.74 -29.74 7.40
N ALA A 88 -37.55 -28.42 7.32
CA ALA A 88 -38.66 -27.46 7.41
C ALA A 88 -39.69 -27.68 6.30
N SER A 89 -39.25 -28.00 5.09
CA SER A 89 -40.14 -28.29 3.96
C SER A 89 -40.92 -29.59 4.16
N GLU A 90 -40.25 -30.64 4.68
CA GLU A 90 -40.90 -31.91 5.03
C GLU A 90 -41.95 -31.76 6.14
N VAL A 91 -41.69 -30.89 7.11
CA VAL A 91 -42.59 -30.61 8.24
C VAL A 91 -43.74 -29.70 7.83
N SER A 92 -43.54 -28.73 6.94
CA SER A 92 -44.57 -27.74 6.55
C SER A 92 -45.85 -28.34 5.97
N SER A 93 -45.78 -29.58 5.47
CA SER A 93 -46.91 -30.36 4.93
C SER A 93 -47.41 -31.45 5.89
N ALA A 94 -46.86 -31.55 7.11
CA ALA A 94 -47.24 -32.54 8.11
C ALA A 94 -48.54 -32.15 8.84
N GLY A 95 -49.32 -33.15 9.25
CA GLY A 95 -50.51 -32.98 10.08
C GLY A 95 -51.83 -33.26 9.34
N ALA A 96 -52.73 -33.97 10.03
CA ALA A 96 -54.04 -34.35 9.48
C ALA A 96 -55.13 -33.31 9.76
N GLY A 97 -55.09 -32.68 10.94
CA GLY A 97 -56.06 -31.67 11.40
C GLY A 97 -55.54 -30.22 11.33
N GLU A 98 -56.45 -29.24 11.45
CA GLU A 98 -56.10 -27.81 11.34
C GLU A 98 -55.13 -27.34 12.44
N ALA A 99 -55.30 -27.80 13.68
CA ALA A 99 -54.38 -27.49 14.78
C ALA A 99 -52.97 -28.03 14.52
N GLN A 100 -52.84 -29.30 14.11
CA GLN A 100 -51.55 -29.90 13.77
C GLN A 100 -50.88 -29.23 12.56
N ARG A 101 -51.65 -28.80 11.55
CA ARG A 101 -51.09 -28.05 10.41
C ARG A 101 -50.57 -26.67 10.84
N ARG A 102 -51.18 -26.03 11.85
CA ARG A 102 -50.66 -24.78 12.43
C ARG A 102 -49.35 -25.04 13.18
N GLU A 103 -49.31 -26.04 14.04
CA GLU A 103 -48.09 -26.45 14.78
C GLU A 103 -46.94 -26.84 13.83
N ALA A 104 -47.24 -27.58 12.76
CA ALA A 104 -46.28 -27.97 11.75
C ALA A 104 -45.69 -26.76 11.00
N ARG A 105 -46.54 -25.77 10.67
CA ARG A 105 -46.08 -24.52 10.06
C ARG A 105 -45.20 -23.71 11.02
N ASP A 106 -45.60 -23.60 12.29
CA ASP A 106 -44.81 -22.88 13.29
C ASP A 106 -43.43 -23.52 13.51
N LEU A 107 -43.37 -24.86 13.57
CA LEU A 107 -42.11 -25.60 13.65
C LEU A 107 -41.25 -25.40 12.39
N ALA A 108 -41.84 -25.49 11.20
CA ALA A 108 -41.14 -25.24 9.94
C ALA A 108 -40.58 -23.80 9.87
N THR A 109 -41.34 -22.80 10.33
CA THR A 109 -40.86 -21.41 10.40
C THR A 109 -39.70 -21.26 11.37
N ARG A 110 -39.72 -21.92 12.54
CA ARG A 110 -38.56 -21.93 13.47
C ARG A 110 -37.33 -22.56 12.82
N MET A 111 -37.46 -23.71 12.18
CA MET A 111 -36.36 -24.38 11.48
C MET A 111 -35.77 -23.51 10.36
N ARG A 112 -36.59 -22.74 9.65
CA ARG A 112 -36.13 -21.77 8.64
C ARG A 112 -35.38 -20.59 9.26
N ARG A 113 -35.78 -20.12 10.44
CA ARG A 113 -35.04 -19.09 11.18
C ARG A 113 -33.69 -19.61 11.68
N ASP A 114 -33.66 -20.83 12.19
CA ASP A 114 -32.41 -21.46 12.61
C ASP A 114 -31.46 -21.62 11.41
N ALA A 115 -31.98 -22.03 10.25
CA ALA A 115 -31.21 -22.06 9.00
C ALA A 115 -30.67 -20.68 8.60
N LEU A 116 -31.49 -19.62 8.71
CA LEU A 116 -31.04 -18.25 8.44
C LEU A 116 -29.87 -17.83 9.35
N MET A 117 -29.91 -18.19 10.63
CA MET A 117 -28.83 -17.88 11.57
C MET A 117 -27.53 -18.61 11.21
N LEU A 118 -27.63 -19.85 10.72
CA LEU A 118 -26.47 -20.61 10.25
C LEU A 118 -25.88 -20.04 8.95
N ASP A 119 -26.74 -19.60 8.02
CA ASP A 119 -26.28 -18.92 6.80
C ASP A 119 -25.60 -17.56 7.13
N LEU A 120 -26.10 -16.82 8.13
CA LEU A 120 -25.44 -15.62 8.65
C LEU A 120 -24.08 -15.92 9.32
N MET A 121 -23.97 -17.03 10.05
CA MET A 121 -22.68 -17.45 10.62
C MET A 121 -21.66 -17.80 9.54
N GLU A 122 -22.08 -18.46 8.46
CA GLU A 122 -21.20 -18.72 7.32
C GLU A 122 -20.75 -17.42 6.65
N LEU A 123 -21.66 -16.45 6.49
CA LEU A 123 -21.30 -15.15 5.94
C LEU A 123 -20.24 -14.42 6.76
N GLU A 124 -20.33 -14.46 8.09
CA GLU A 124 -19.32 -13.88 8.95
C GLU A 124 -17.98 -14.57 8.82
N ARG A 125 -17.99 -15.91 8.73
CA ARG A 125 -16.78 -16.70 8.51
C ARG A 125 -16.11 -16.33 7.18
N LEU A 126 -16.89 -16.20 6.11
CA LEU A 126 -16.41 -15.79 4.79
C LEU A 126 -15.92 -14.34 4.78
N ALA A 127 -16.61 -13.43 5.46
CA ALA A 127 -16.16 -12.05 5.62
C ALA A 127 -14.83 -11.96 6.36
N GLN A 128 -14.63 -12.77 7.42
CA GLN A 128 -13.35 -12.86 8.13
C GLN A 128 -12.23 -13.41 7.22
N GLU A 129 -12.51 -14.46 6.45
CA GLU A 129 -11.56 -15.03 5.48
C GLU A 129 -11.12 -13.99 4.45
N LYS A 130 -12.08 -13.24 3.89
CA LYS A 130 -11.80 -12.10 2.99
C LYS A 130 -11.00 -11.00 3.67
N GLY A 131 -11.32 -10.67 4.93
CA GLY A 131 -10.63 -9.62 5.68
C GLY A 131 -9.16 -9.94 5.94
N VAL A 132 -8.82 -11.22 6.17
CA VAL A 132 -7.42 -11.66 6.28
C VAL A 132 -6.67 -11.44 4.97
N LEU A 133 -7.28 -11.82 3.84
CA LEU A 133 -6.70 -11.60 2.50
C LEU A 133 -6.52 -10.11 2.21
N ALA A 134 -7.53 -9.27 2.48
CA ALA A 134 -7.46 -7.83 2.26
C ALA A 134 -6.28 -7.17 3.01
N ARG A 135 -6.06 -7.54 4.27
CA ARG A 135 -4.94 -7.02 5.08
C ARG A 135 -3.57 -7.53 4.62
N GLU A 136 -3.48 -8.75 4.08
CA GLU A 136 -2.22 -9.23 3.49
C GLU A 136 -1.93 -8.51 2.17
N ILE A 137 -2.93 -8.32 1.31
CA ILE A 137 -2.82 -7.52 0.08
C ILE A 137 -2.35 -6.09 0.41
N GLU A 138 -3.00 -5.42 1.36
CA GLU A 138 -2.61 -4.08 1.82
C GLU A 138 -1.14 -4.04 2.27
N ARG A 139 -0.70 -5.01 3.09
CA ARG A 139 0.69 -5.11 3.54
C ARG A 139 1.69 -5.28 2.39
N ARG A 140 1.34 -6.06 1.37
CA ARG A 140 2.21 -6.23 0.18
C ARG A 140 2.28 -4.95 -0.64
N ILE A 141 1.16 -4.26 -0.83
CA ILE A 141 1.13 -2.99 -1.54
C ILE A 141 1.90 -1.91 -0.78
N ALA A 142 1.78 -1.84 0.55
CA ALA A 142 2.58 -0.93 1.37
C ALA A 142 4.10 -1.24 1.28
N ALA A 143 4.48 -2.51 1.17
CA ALA A 143 5.87 -2.90 0.96
C ALA A 143 6.37 -2.48 -0.43
N ILE A 144 5.52 -2.56 -1.47
CA ILE A 144 5.83 -2.08 -2.83
C ILE A 144 6.09 -0.57 -2.81
N THR A 145 5.17 0.22 -2.26
CA THR A 145 5.31 1.68 -2.21
C THR A 145 6.52 2.11 -1.38
N SER A 146 6.84 1.38 -0.30
CA SER A 146 8.06 1.62 0.47
C SER A 146 9.35 1.39 -0.33
N ILE A 147 9.39 0.40 -1.23
CA ILE A 147 10.57 0.16 -2.08
C ILE A 147 10.66 1.21 -3.18
N GLU A 148 9.54 1.63 -3.75
CA GLU A 148 9.52 2.71 -4.75
C GLU A 148 9.98 4.04 -4.13
N ALA A 149 9.62 4.32 -2.89
CA ALA A 149 10.03 5.50 -2.15
C ALA A 149 11.49 5.48 -1.65
N SER A 150 12.17 4.33 -1.61
CA SER A 150 13.54 4.23 -1.07
C SER A 150 14.59 4.92 -1.94
N GLY A 151 14.28 5.24 -3.20
CA GLY A 151 15.22 5.81 -4.16
C GLY A 151 16.24 4.80 -4.71
N ASP A 152 16.20 3.53 -4.28
CA ASP A 152 17.11 2.49 -4.76
C ASP A 152 16.96 2.26 -6.27
N LEU A 153 15.75 2.41 -6.81
CA LEU A 153 15.47 2.25 -8.24
C LEU A 153 16.17 3.30 -9.10
N THR A 154 16.28 4.53 -8.59
CA THR A 154 16.92 5.68 -9.26
C THR A 154 18.41 5.80 -8.93
N GLY A 155 18.89 5.10 -7.90
CA GLY A 155 20.29 5.12 -7.46
C GLY A 155 21.33 4.94 -8.58
N PRO A 156 21.15 4.02 -9.54
CA PRO A 156 22.10 3.85 -10.65
C PRO A 156 22.20 5.07 -11.57
N GLU A 157 21.09 5.78 -11.83
CA GLU A 157 21.09 6.96 -12.69
C GLU A 157 21.81 8.13 -12.01
N VAL A 158 21.54 8.32 -10.71
CA VAL A 158 22.23 9.33 -9.89
C VAL A 158 23.74 9.04 -9.84
N ALA A 159 24.12 7.77 -9.64
CA ALA A 159 25.52 7.37 -9.60
C ALA A 159 26.22 7.61 -10.96
N LYS A 160 25.56 7.27 -12.08
CA LYS A 160 26.07 7.53 -13.42
C LYS A 160 26.26 9.03 -13.69
N ALA A 161 25.30 9.85 -13.30
CA ALA A 161 25.40 11.31 -13.44
C ALA A 161 26.58 11.89 -12.63
N ARG A 162 26.80 11.37 -11.41
CA ARG A 162 27.92 11.75 -10.55
C ARG A 162 29.28 11.39 -11.17
N ILE A 163 29.43 10.17 -11.69
CA ILE A 163 30.67 9.74 -12.37
C ILE A 163 30.96 10.62 -13.57
N ALA A 164 29.96 10.86 -14.44
CA ALA A 164 30.13 11.74 -15.60
C ALA A 164 30.51 13.18 -15.19
N GLY A 165 30.00 13.68 -14.06
CA GLY A 165 30.42 14.97 -13.51
C GLY A 165 31.90 14.97 -13.08
N MET A 166 32.36 13.91 -12.43
CA MET A 166 33.76 13.76 -12.01
C MET A 166 34.71 13.59 -13.20
N GLU A 167 34.33 12.82 -14.22
CA GLU A 167 35.11 12.67 -15.46
C GLU A 167 35.31 14.01 -16.16
N ARG A 168 34.24 14.80 -16.32
CA ARG A 168 34.34 16.15 -16.89
C ARG A 168 35.23 17.07 -16.06
N ALA A 169 35.19 16.95 -14.73
CA ALA A 169 36.06 17.73 -13.85
C ALA A 169 37.54 17.35 -14.05
N LYS A 170 37.85 16.05 -14.21
CA LYS A 170 39.20 15.58 -14.55
C LYS A 170 39.64 16.10 -15.92
N GLU A 171 38.80 15.97 -16.95
CA GLU A 171 39.10 16.48 -18.30
C GLU A 171 39.40 17.99 -18.30
N ALA A 172 38.62 18.77 -17.55
CA ALA A 172 38.83 20.20 -17.41
C ALA A 172 40.16 20.52 -16.68
N PHE A 173 40.50 19.75 -15.64
CA PHE A 173 41.78 19.86 -14.95
C PHE A 173 42.96 19.53 -15.88
N ASP A 174 42.91 18.38 -16.56
CA ASP A 174 43.95 17.94 -17.50
C ASP A 174 44.16 18.97 -18.62
N ALA A 175 43.08 19.53 -19.17
CA ALA A 175 43.14 20.58 -20.18
C ALA A 175 43.78 21.88 -19.64
N ALA A 176 43.47 22.27 -18.40
CA ALA A 176 44.09 23.44 -17.75
C ALA A 176 45.59 23.23 -17.54
N ILE A 177 46.01 22.03 -17.12
CA ILE A 177 47.43 21.69 -16.96
C ILE A 177 48.14 21.70 -18.32
N ALA A 178 47.56 21.10 -19.35
CA ALA A 178 48.14 21.10 -20.69
C ALA A 178 48.33 22.53 -21.23
N ALA A 179 47.34 23.41 -21.03
CA ALA A 179 47.44 24.83 -21.42
C ALA A 179 48.56 25.55 -20.66
N LEU A 180 48.71 25.27 -19.36
CA LEU A 180 49.71 25.88 -18.50
C LEU A 180 51.14 25.43 -18.89
N LEU A 181 51.31 24.14 -19.22
CA LEU A 181 52.57 23.60 -19.74
C LEU A 181 52.91 24.16 -21.13
N ALA A 182 51.92 24.31 -22.02
CA ALA A 182 52.13 24.93 -23.33
C ALA A 182 52.58 26.39 -23.21
N MET A 183 52.02 27.15 -22.26
CA MET A 183 52.45 28.53 -21.98
C MET A 183 53.90 28.58 -21.47
N ARG A 184 54.27 27.66 -20.57
CA ARG A 184 55.66 27.51 -20.09
C ARG A 184 56.61 27.24 -21.27
N ASP A 185 56.28 26.27 -22.11
CA ASP A 185 57.14 25.85 -23.23
C ASP A 185 57.29 26.98 -24.26
N GLN A 186 56.22 27.72 -24.54
CA GLN A 186 56.25 28.89 -25.41
C GLN A 186 57.13 30.00 -24.83
N ALA A 187 56.99 30.31 -23.53
CA ALA A 187 57.81 31.31 -22.86
C ALA A 187 59.29 30.89 -22.81
N GLY A 188 59.59 29.62 -22.55
CA GLY A 188 60.94 29.07 -22.57
C GLY A 188 61.58 29.10 -23.95
N ALA A 189 60.83 28.72 -25.00
CA ALA A 189 61.30 28.80 -26.39
C ALA A 189 61.57 30.24 -26.85
N ALA A 190 60.76 31.20 -26.40
CA ALA A 190 60.98 32.62 -26.67
C ALA A 190 62.17 33.21 -25.89
N LEU A 191 62.41 32.72 -24.67
CA LEU A 191 63.48 33.16 -23.80
C LEU A 191 64.88 32.68 -24.27
N GLN A 192 64.99 31.46 -24.78
CA GLN A 192 66.27 30.87 -25.25
C GLN A 192 67.10 31.78 -26.17
N PRO A 193 66.58 32.33 -27.28
CA PRO A 193 67.37 33.19 -28.15
C PRO A 193 67.76 34.52 -27.49
N VAL A 194 66.93 35.03 -26.58
CA VAL A 194 67.21 36.28 -25.84
C VAL A 194 68.36 36.05 -24.87
N GLU A 195 68.34 34.95 -24.12
CA GLU A 195 69.42 34.57 -23.20
C GLU A 195 70.73 34.28 -23.93
N ALA A 196 70.67 33.59 -25.07
CA ALA A 196 71.84 33.38 -25.92
C ALA A 196 72.43 34.72 -26.42
N ALA A 197 71.59 35.67 -26.80
CA ALA A 197 72.04 36.99 -27.26
C ALA A 197 72.60 37.86 -26.11
N ILE A 198 72.05 37.78 -24.90
CA ILE A 198 72.62 38.43 -23.71
C ILE A 198 74.01 37.86 -23.41
N ALA A 199 74.14 36.52 -23.38
CA ALA A 199 75.40 35.85 -23.12
C ALA A 199 76.48 36.21 -24.17
N GLU A 200 76.12 36.21 -25.44
CA GLU A 200 77.03 36.56 -26.54
C GLU A 200 77.47 38.02 -26.48
N ARG A 201 76.56 38.97 -26.23
CA ARG A 201 76.91 40.39 -26.08
C ARG A 201 77.81 40.63 -24.88
N THR A 202 77.55 39.94 -23.77
CA THR A 202 78.37 40.01 -22.55
C THR A 202 79.78 39.48 -22.82
N ARG A 203 79.89 38.31 -23.47
CA ARG A 203 81.17 37.71 -23.87
C ARG A 203 81.97 38.62 -24.82
N ARG A 204 81.33 39.20 -25.84
CA ARG A 204 82.00 40.14 -26.76
C ARG A 204 82.49 41.39 -26.05
N ALA A 205 81.72 41.94 -25.11
CA ALA A 205 82.16 43.08 -24.32
C ALA A 205 83.42 42.74 -23.49
N GLU A 206 83.47 41.54 -22.90
CA GLU A 206 84.65 41.04 -22.17
C GLU A 206 85.87 40.82 -23.10
N GLU A 207 85.66 40.29 -24.31
CA GLU A 207 86.71 40.13 -25.32
C GLU A 207 87.28 41.51 -25.73
N ILE A 208 86.42 42.51 -25.96
CA ILE A 208 86.84 43.88 -26.28
C ILE A 208 87.58 44.53 -25.11
N ASP A 209 87.20 44.27 -23.85
CA ASP A 209 87.94 44.76 -22.69
C ASP A 209 89.38 44.23 -22.66
N ALA A 210 89.58 42.95 -23.01
CA ALA A 210 90.90 42.35 -23.11
C ALA A 210 91.74 43.02 -24.21
N GLU A 211 91.14 43.33 -25.37
CA GLU A 211 91.79 44.07 -26.45
C GLU A 211 92.16 45.49 -26.04
N ILE A 212 91.27 46.20 -25.33
CA ILE A 212 91.55 47.53 -24.76
C ILE A 212 92.75 47.45 -23.82
N GLY A 213 92.80 46.44 -22.95
CA GLY A 213 93.93 46.18 -22.06
C GLY A 213 95.25 46.02 -22.82
N GLY A 214 95.24 45.22 -23.89
CA GLY A 214 96.38 45.02 -24.78
C GLY A 214 96.82 46.29 -25.51
N LEU A 215 95.88 47.06 -26.07
CA LEU A 215 96.16 48.32 -26.77
C LEU A 215 96.75 49.37 -25.81
N ARG A 216 96.23 49.47 -24.58
CA ARG A 216 96.78 50.36 -23.56
C ARG A 216 98.18 49.95 -23.13
N ALA A 217 98.42 48.65 -22.90
CA ALA A 217 99.74 48.13 -22.56
C ALA A 217 100.77 48.38 -23.69
N ALA A 218 100.38 48.18 -24.94
CA ALA A 218 101.21 48.46 -26.11
C ALA A 218 101.47 49.97 -26.28
N ALA A 219 100.49 50.82 -26.04
CA ALA A 219 100.66 52.28 -26.09
C ALA A 219 101.68 52.77 -25.05
N MET A 220 101.70 52.18 -23.84
CA MET A 220 102.62 52.56 -22.76
C MET A 220 104.10 52.27 -23.05
N THR A 221 104.40 51.36 -23.98
CA THR A 221 105.77 50.97 -24.35
C THR A 221 106.22 51.52 -25.71
N SER A 222 105.37 52.33 -26.36
CA SER A 222 105.57 52.85 -27.71
C SER A 222 106.11 54.29 -27.75
N SER A 223 106.60 54.73 -28.92
CA SER A 223 106.90 56.14 -29.16
C SER A 223 105.62 56.98 -29.11
N ALA A 224 105.73 58.28 -28.78
CA ALA A 224 104.57 59.17 -28.68
C ALA A 224 103.75 59.25 -29.99
N ALA A 225 104.39 59.10 -31.15
CA ALA A 225 103.74 59.08 -32.46
C ALA A 225 102.89 57.81 -32.67
N ASP A 226 103.28 56.68 -32.08
CA ASP A 226 102.57 55.41 -32.21
C ASP A 226 101.63 55.11 -31.02
N ALA A 227 101.78 55.81 -29.90
CA ALA A 227 100.95 55.65 -28.71
C ALA A 227 99.58 56.31 -28.87
N LEU A 228 99.52 57.52 -29.45
CA LEU A 228 98.27 58.28 -29.60
C LEU A 228 97.23 57.53 -30.47
N PRO A 229 97.57 56.96 -31.65
CA PRO A 229 96.63 56.18 -32.44
C PRO A 229 96.05 54.97 -31.68
N ARG A 230 96.89 54.25 -30.92
CA ARG A 230 96.46 53.09 -30.11
C ARG A 230 95.54 53.47 -28.96
N MET A 231 95.76 54.64 -28.34
CA MET A 231 94.86 55.15 -27.31
C MET A 231 93.51 55.59 -27.87
N LEU A 232 93.47 56.15 -29.09
CA LEU A 232 92.22 56.48 -29.77
C LEU A 232 91.43 55.22 -30.16
N GLU A 233 92.12 54.19 -30.68
CA GLU A 233 91.50 52.88 -30.95
C GLU A 233 90.95 52.23 -29.67
N ALA A 234 91.71 52.28 -28.56
CA ALA A 234 91.26 51.79 -27.27
C ALA A 234 90.05 52.58 -26.72
N ARG A 235 89.88 53.85 -27.10
CA ARG A 235 88.71 54.65 -26.74
C ARG A 235 87.50 54.27 -27.58
N GLN A 236 87.67 54.09 -28.88
CA GLN A 236 86.60 53.64 -29.77
C GLN A 236 86.06 52.26 -29.35
N LYS A 237 86.96 51.33 -29.02
CA LYS A 237 86.59 50.02 -28.47
C LYS A 237 85.90 50.10 -27.11
N LEU A 238 86.24 51.08 -26.27
CA LEU A 238 85.55 51.31 -25.00
C LEU A 238 84.09 51.70 -25.22
N ASP A 239 83.83 52.60 -26.17
CA ASP A 239 82.47 53.02 -26.50
C ASP A 239 81.68 51.84 -27.09
N GLU A 240 82.29 51.00 -27.95
CA GLU A 240 81.69 49.75 -28.48
C GLU A 240 81.34 48.74 -27.37
N ALA A 241 82.25 48.51 -26.41
CA ALA A 241 81.98 47.64 -25.27
C ALA A 241 80.88 48.19 -24.35
N GLN A 242 80.78 49.53 -24.21
CA GLN A 242 79.70 50.17 -23.46
C GLN A 242 78.35 49.98 -24.14
N ASP A 243 78.28 50.12 -25.46
CA ASP A 243 77.05 49.89 -26.23
C ASP A 243 76.57 48.44 -26.09
N LEU A 244 77.48 47.46 -26.21
CA LEU A 244 77.15 46.04 -26.02
C LEU A 244 76.59 45.73 -24.62
N ARG A 245 77.14 46.36 -23.58
CA ARG A 245 76.63 46.20 -22.19
C ARG A 245 75.28 46.85 -21.99
N VAL A 246 75.02 48.02 -22.60
CA VAL A 246 73.71 48.68 -22.55
C VAL A 246 72.67 47.83 -23.27
N GLU A 247 73.00 47.26 -24.43
CA GLU A 247 72.13 46.35 -25.15
C GLU A 247 71.85 45.06 -24.38
N ALA A 248 72.88 44.44 -23.79
CA ALA A 248 72.71 43.27 -22.93
C ALA A 248 71.81 43.58 -21.72
N SER A 249 72.00 44.73 -21.09
CA SER A 249 71.18 45.17 -19.94
C SER A 249 69.73 45.46 -20.33
N ARG A 250 69.47 45.97 -21.54
CA ARG A 250 68.10 46.15 -22.06
C ARG A 250 67.44 44.81 -22.32
N ALA A 251 68.13 43.92 -23.05
CA ALA A 251 67.64 42.58 -23.33
C ALA A 251 67.38 41.77 -22.06
N ASP A 252 68.20 41.94 -21.01
CA ASP A 252 68.01 41.27 -19.72
C ASP A 252 66.73 41.76 -19.00
N ARG A 253 66.44 43.06 -19.02
CA ARG A 253 65.17 43.59 -18.50
C ARG A 253 63.97 43.09 -19.29
N ASP A 254 64.09 43.02 -20.62
CA ASP A 254 63.02 42.53 -21.50
C ASP A 254 62.80 41.02 -21.34
N ALA A 255 63.81 40.26 -20.90
CA ALA A 255 63.73 38.82 -20.62
C ALA A 255 63.07 38.48 -19.27
N GLU A 256 63.13 39.37 -18.27
CA GLU A 256 62.64 39.08 -16.91
C GLU A 256 61.15 38.72 -16.85
N PRO A 257 60.23 39.36 -17.58
CA PRO A 257 58.83 38.93 -17.64
C PRO A 257 58.66 37.48 -18.12
N MET A 258 59.48 37.04 -19.09
CA MET A 258 59.45 35.67 -19.61
C MET A 258 60.03 34.69 -18.57
N ARG A 259 61.14 35.04 -17.91
CA ARG A 259 61.69 34.25 -16.78
C ARG A 259 60.70 34.10 -15.63
N SER A 260 59.96 35.17 -15.33
CA SER A 260 58.91 35.18 -14.32
C SER A 260 57.74 34.27 -14.72
N ALA A 261 57.27 34.36 -15.97
CA ALA A 261 56.21 33.50 -16.50
C ALA A 261 56.59 32.01 -16.44
N VAL A 262 57.83 31.66 -16.82
CA VAL A 262 58.34 30.27 -16.69
C VAL A 262 58.35 29.81 -15.24
N ARG A 263 58.89 30.61 -14.31
CA ARG A 263 58.91 30.27 -12.87
C ARG A 263 57.51 30.07 -12.29
N ILE A 264 56.58 30.97 -12.62
CA ILE A 264 55.20 30.92 -12.09
C ILE A 264 54.48 29.68 -12.61
N THR A 265 54.60 29.40 -13.92
CA THR A 265 53.96 28.23 -14.54
C THR A 265 54.58 26.92 -14.04
N GLU A 266 55.90 26.84 -13.89
CA GLU A 266 56.56 25.65 -13.34
C GLU A 266 56.12 25.38 -11.90
N ARG A 267 56.05 26.43 -11.06
CA ARG A 267 55.56 26.31 -9.68
C ARG A 267 54.08 25.95 -9.62
N ALA A 268 53.26 26.50 -10.51
CA ALA A 268 51.83 26.18 -10.60
C ALA A 268 51.57 24.76 -11.12
N ALA A 269 52.50 24.19 -11.90
CA ALA A 269 52.42 22.81 -12.37
C ALA A 269 52.93 21.77 -11.33
N THR A 270 53.55 22.24 -10.23
CA THR A 270 54.08 21.35 -9.20
C THR A 270 52.93 20.76 -8.37
N GLY A 271 52.87 19.43 -8.24
CA GLY A 271 51.80 18.73 -7.49
C GLY A 271 50.57 18.32 -8.32
N ASN A 272 50.61 18.49 -9.64
CA ASN A 272 49.54 18.05 -10.54
C ASN A 272 49.32 16.54 -10.50
N GLU A 273 50.40 15.75 -10.36
CA GLU A 273 50.33 14.29 -10.28
C GLU A 273 49.49 13.80 -9.09
N ASP A 274 49.60 14.47 -7.94
CA ASP A 274 48.82 14.14 -6.75
C ASP A 274 47.34 14.46 -6.94
N THR A 275 47.04 15.60 -7.56
CA THR A 275 45.66 16.01 -7.88
C THR A 275 45.04 15.09 -8.93
N GLU A 276 45.79 14.72 -9.97
CA GLU A 276 45.34 13.79 -11.00
C GLU A 276 45.07 12.40 -10.42
N ARG A 277 45.98 11.90 -9.56
CA ARG A 277 45.78 10.62 -8.85
C ARG A 277 44.55 10.68 -7.96
N PHE A 278 44.36 11.78 -7.21
CA PHE A 278 43.19 11.97 -6.35
C PHE A 278 41.89 11.95 -7.16
N LEU A 279 41.79 12.71 -8.26
CA LEU A 279 40.60 12.74 -9.11
C LEU A 279 40.31 11.37 -9.74
N SER A 280 41.35 10.67 -10.20
CA SER A 280 41.24 9.31 -10.76
C SER A 280 40.73 8.32 -9.71
N GLN A 281 41.31 8.33 -8.51
CA GLN A 281 40.86 7.49 -7.40
C GLN A 281 39.41 7.80 -7.01
N ARG A 282 39.02 9.08 -7.00
CA ARG A 282 37.64 9.50 -6.71
C ARG A 282 36.62 8.97 -7.72
N ILE A 283 36.99 8.94 -9.00
CA ILE A 283 36.19 8.37 -10.09
C ILE A 283 36.08 6.85 -9.92
N GLU A 284 37.17 6.17 -9.59
CA GLU A 284 37.17 4.72 -9.35
C GLU A 284 36.27 4.34 -8.15
N GLU A 285 36.41 5.03 -7.03
CA GLU A 285 35.55 4.84 -5.84
C GLU A 285 34.08 5.11 -6.16
N ALA A 286 33.78 6.15 -6.96
CA ALA A 286 32.42 6.44 -7.39
C ALA A 286 31.87 5.35 -8.32
N SER A 287 32.72 4.76 -9.17
CA SER A 287 32.38 3.64 -10.05
C SER A 287 32.04 2.38 -9.26
N GLN A 288 32.84 2.03 -8.24
CA GLN A 288 32.53 0.92 -7.33
C GLN A 288 31.23 1.15 -6.56
N ALA A 289 30.98 2.38 -6.10
CA ALA A 289 29.72 2.74 -5.45
C ALA A 289 28.52 2.61 -6.41
N ALA A 290 28.71 2.91 -7.69
CA ALA A 290 27.68 2.76 -8.72
C ALA A 290 27.33 1.28 -9.00
N GLU A 291 28.32 0.38 -8.98
CA GLU A 291 28.08 -1.06 -9.04
C GLU A 291 27.22 -1.54 -7.86
N GLY A 292 27.53 -1.08 -6.64
CA GLY A 292 26.71 -1.34 -5.46
C GLY A 292 25.28 -0.80 -5.57
N ALA A 293 25.12 0.40 -6.15
CA ALA A 293 23.79 0.98 -6.43
C ALA A 293 23.01 0.18 -7.48
N ALA A 294 23.69 -0.30 -8.53
CA ALA A 294 23.09 -1.16 -9.55
C ALA A 294 22.62 -2.51 -8.97
N ALA A 295 23.42 -3.11 -8.08
CA ALA A 295 23.05 -4.34 -7.38
C ALA A 295 21.81 -4.13 -6.49
N ARG A 296 21.76 -3.04 -5.71
CA ARG A 296 20.58 -2.69 -4.89
C ARG A 296 19.35 -2.44 -5.76
N ALA A 297 19.48 -1.70 -6.85
CA ALA A 297 18.38 -1.45 -7.78
C ALA A 297 17.85 -2.75 -8.42
N SER A 298 18.75 -3.68 -8.80
CA SER A 298 18.36 -4.99 -9.33
C SER A 298 17.59 -5.82 -8.29
N ALA A 299 18.11 -5.89 -7.06
CA ALA A 299 17.45 -6.60 -5.96
C ALA A 299 16.08 -5.97 -5.61
N ALA A 300 15.98 -4.64 -5.64
CA ALA A 300 14.73 -3.91 -5.44
C ALA A 300 13.71 -4.25 -6.54
N ARG A 301 14.11 -4.25 -7.82
CA ARG A 301 13.23 -4.64 -8.95
C ARG A 301 12.75 -6.08 -8.86
N GLU A 302 13.64 -7.02 -8.50
CA GLU A 302 13.26 -8.41 -8.32
C GLU A 302 12.26 -8.58 -7.16
N ARG A 303 12.50 -7.90 -6.04
CA ARG A 303 11.59 -7.91 -4.89
C ARG A 303 10.24 -7.28 -5.22
N LEU A 304 10.23 -6.16 -5.96
CA LEU A 304 9.00 -5.54 -6.45
C LEU A 304 8.21 -6.50 -7.35
N GLY A 305 8.87 -7.14 -8.30
CA GLY A 305 8.23 -8.12 -9.19
C GLY A 305 7.59 -9.28 -8.41
N ARG A 306 8.28 -9.81 -7.39
CA ARG A 306 7.72 -10.85 -6.50
C ARG A 306 6.53 -10.36 -5.69
N LEU A 307 6.65 -9.21 -5.02
CA LEU A 307 5.56 -8.65 -4.21
C LEU A 307 4.33 -8.31 -5.06
N ALA A 308 4.54 -7.79 -6.27
CA ALA A 308 3.46 -7.49 -7.21
C ALA A 308 2.75 -8.77 -7.67
N ALA A 309 3.49 -9.83 -7.99
CA ALA A 309 2.92 -11.13 -8.36
C ALA A 309 2.14 -11.76 -7.19
N GLU A 310 2.72 -11.76 -5.98
CA GLU A 310 2.05 -12.23 -4.76
C GLU A 310 0.76 -11.45 -4.48
N SER A 311 0.80 -10.12 -4.56
CA SER A 311 -0.37 -9.26 -4.38
C SER A 311 -1.44 -9.52 -5.44
N ALA A 312 -1.06 -9.76 -6.70
CA ALA A 312 -1.99 -10.06 -7.78
C ALA A 312 -2.68 -11.42 -7.59
N GLU A 313 -1.94 -12.45 -7.20
CA GLU A 313 -2.53 -13.77 -6.88
C GLU A 313 -3.48 -13.68 -5.68
N MET A 314 -3.09 -13.01 -4.59
CA MET A 314 -3.98 -12.81 -3.45
C MET A 314 -5.23 -11.99 -3.81
N THR A 315 -5.12 -11.00 -4.70
CA THR A 315 -6.28 -10.25 -5.19
C THR A 315 -7.22 -11.15 -5.99
N LYS A 316 -6.71 -12.07 -6.81
CA LYS A 316 -7.54 -13.07 -7.49
C LYS A 316 -8.24 -13.99 -6.50
N GLU A 317 -7.53 -14.46 -5.47
CA GLU A 317 -8.10 -15.28 -4.40
C GLU A 317 -9.21 -14.52 -3.65
N PHE A 318 -8.97 -13.25 -3.31
CA PHE A 318 -9.99 -12.39 -2.69
C PHE A 318 -11.24 -12.28 -3.56
N LEU A 319 -11.09 -11.99 -4.86
CA LEU A 319 -12.21 -11.90 -5.81
C LEU A 319 -12.92 -13.24 -6.00
N LYS A 320 -12.19 -14.35 -5.93
CA LYS A 320 -12.76 -15.69 -6.01
C LYS A 320 -13.60 -16.00 -4.77
N VAL A 321 -13.09 -15.75 -3.57
CA VAL A 321 -13.86 -15.92 -2.32
C VAL A 321 -15.08 -15.01 -2.32
N ASP A 322 -14.95 -13.77 -2.79
CA ASP A 322 -16.08 -12.85 -2.91
C ASP A 322 -17.16 -13.39 -3.86
N SER A 323 -16.81 -13.67 -5.11
CA SER A 323 -17.78 -14.02 -6.15
C SER A 323 -18.33 -15.45 -6.05
N GLU A 324 -17.51 -16.44 -5.70
CA GLU A 324 -17.91 -17.85 -5.71
C GLU A 324 -18.51 -18.32 -4.38
N ARG A 325 -18.21 -17.63 -3.26
CA ARG A 325 -18.61 -18.09 -1.92
C ARG A 325 -19.41 -17.04 -1.15
N PHE A 326 -18.92 -15.80 -1.04
CA PHE A 326 -19.57 -14.77 -0.23
C PHE A 326 -20.87 -14.26 -0.87
N GLN A 327 -20.83 -13.81 -2.13
CA GLN A 327 -22.00 -13.24 -2.83
C GLN A 327 -23.18 -14.22 -2.95
N PRO A 328 -22.97 -15.53 -3.26
CA PRO A 328 -24.06 -16.49 -3.32
C PRO A 328 -24.78 -16.66 -1.97
N VAL A 329 -24.03 -16.76 -0.86
CA VAL A 329 -24.62 -16.88 0.48
C VAL A 329 -25.29 -15.58 0.88
N ALA A 330 -24.70 -14.42 0.57
CA ALA A 330 -25.27 -13.11 0.91
C ALA A 330 -26.62 -12.90 0.22
N LYS A 331 -26.69 -13.31 -1.06
CA LYS A 331 -27.93 -13.31 -1.83
C LYS A 331 -28.95 -14.28 -1.26
N ALA A 332 -28.56 -15.51 -0.93
CA ALA A 332 -29.48 -16.49 -0.34
C ALA A 332 -30.07 -16.02 1.00
N VAL A 333 -29.27 -15.37 1.85
CA VAL A 333 -29.71 -14.77 3.12
C VAL A 333 -30.68 -13.61 2.86
N ALA A 334 -30.36 -12.72 1.91
CA ALA A 334 -31.25 -11.62 1.53
C ALA A 334 -32.61 -12.14 1.04
N GLU A 335 -32.60 -13.11 0.12
CA GLU A 335 -33.82 -13.72 -0.42
C GLU A 335 -34.65 -14.44 0.67
N ALA A 336 -34.00 -15.15 1.60
CA ALA A 336 -34.69 -15.81 2.71
C ALA A 336 -35.36 -14.82 3.68
N ILE A 337 -34.75 -13.65 3.87
CA ILE A 337 -35.29 -12.57 4.69
C ILE A 337 -36.48 -11.86 4.01
N GLU A 338 -36.49 -11.83 2.68
CA GLU A 338 -37.50 -11.15 1.86
C GLU A 338 -38.69 -12.06 1.48
N SER A 339 -38.52 -13.39 1.47
CA SER A 339 -39.54 -14.34 0.99
C SER A 339 -40.85 -14.36 1.78
N GLY A 340 -40.89 -13.73 2.96
CA GLY A 340 -42.06 -13.69 3.84
C GLY A 340 -42.30 -14.99 4.62
N ASP A 341 -41.57 -16.06 4.32
CA ASP A 341 -41.69 -17.38 4.97
C ASP A 341 -41.29 -17.40 6.45
N LEU A 342 -40.65 -16.33 6.91
CA LEU A 342 -40.18 -16.16 8.29
C LEU A 342 -41.17 -15.37 9.16
N ALA A 343 -42.22 -14.80 8.58
CA ALA A 343 -43.16 -13.93 9.27
C ALA A 343 -43.78 -14.61 10.50
N SER A 344 -43.81 -13.88 11.61
CA SER A 344 -44.36 -14.34 12.88
C SER A 344 -45.24 -13.26 13.49
N LYS A 345 -46.30 -13.67 14.19
CA LYS A 345 -47.10 -12.77 15.02
C LYS A 345 -46.43 -12.45 16.36
N ASN A 346 -45.36 -13.17 16.70
CA ASN A 346 -44.61 -12.94 17.93
C ASN A 346 -43.67 -11.72 17.76
N PRO A 347 -43.78 -10.68 18.60
CA PRO A 347 -42.93 -9.49 18.52
C PRO A 347 -41.43 -9.80 18.63
N THR A 348 -41.03 -10.81 19.43
CA THR A 348 -39.61 -11.18 19.57
C THR A 348 -39.05 -11.83 18.30
N ASP A 349 -39.88 -12.57 17.56
CA ASP A 349 -39.49 -13.14 16.27
C ASP A 349 -39.35 -12.06 15.19
N GLY A 350 -40.26 -11.08 15.18
CA GLY A 350 -40.16 -9.91 14.30
C GLY A 350 -38.89 -9.10 14.56
N ALA A 351 -38.55 -8.90 15.83
CA ALA A 351 -37.30 -8.25 16.23
C ALA A 351 -36.06 -9.07 15.83
N ALA A 352 -36.09 -10.40 15.96
CA ALA A 352 -34.99 -11.27 15.55
C ALA A 352 -34.72 -11.21 14.02
N ILE A 353 -35.77 -11.17 13.20
CA ILE A 353 -35.65 -11.05 11.74
C ILE A 353 -35.11 -9.66 11.35
N ALA A 354 -35.57 -8.61 12.02
CA ALA A 354 -35.06 -7.26 11.82
C ALA A 354 -33.58 -7.15 12.27
N MET A 355 -33.17 -7.84 13.33
CA MET A 355 -31.76 -7.97 13.73
C MET A 355 -30.93 -8.75 12.71
N ALA A 356 -31.48 -9.81 12.10
CA ALA A 356 -30.82 -10.54 11.02
C ALA A 356 -30.59 -9.64 9.78
N ARG A 357 -31.56 -8.78 9.43
CA ARG A 357 -31.41 -7.74 8.39
C ARG A 357 -30.29 -6.75 8.72
N ALA A 358 -30.25 -6.26 9.95
CA ALA A 358 -29.21 -5.34 10.39
C ALA A 358 -27.82 -6.00 10.36
N ARG A 359 -27.72 -7.27 10.75
CA ARG A 359 -26.47 -8.05 10.71
C ARG A 359 -25.98 -8.30 9.28
N LEU A 360 -26.88 -8.65 8.36
CA LEU A 360 -26.53 -8.79 6.94
C LEU A 360 -25.95 -7.49 6.38
N ALA A 361 -26.59 -6.36 6.65
CA ALA A 361 -26.10 -5.05 6.22
C ALA A 361 -24.74 -4.70 6.87
N ALA A 362 -24.54 -5.04 8.14
CA ALA A 362 -23.25 -4.86 8.82
C ALA A 362 -22.12 -5.68 8.17
N ILE A 363 -22.39 -6.94 7.82
CA ILE A 363 -21.44 -7.81 7.12
C ILE A 363 -21.14 -7.26 5.71
N ALA A 364 -22.15 -6.71 5.02
CA ALA A 364 -21.96 -6.06 3.74
C ALA A 364 -21.07 -4.80 3.85
N VAL A 365 -21.24 -3.99 4.91
CA VAL A 365 -20.36 -2.84 5.20
C VAL A 365 -18.91 -3.29 5.39
N ASP A 366 -18.65 -4.34 6.18
CA ASP A 366 -17.29 -4.86 6.38
C ASP A 366 -16.68 -5.36 5.06
N ALA A 367 -17.46 -6.07 4.24
CA ALA A 367 -17.02 -6.52 2.91
C ALA A 367 -16.69 -5.35 1.96
N ILE A 368 -17.45 -4.25 2.04
CA ILE A 368 -17.19 -3.03 1.28
C ILE A 368 -15.92 -2.33 1.77
N ASP A 369 -15.73 -2.23 3.10
CA ASP A 369 -14.54 -1.63 3.71
C ASP A 369 -13.27 -2.41 3.31
N GLN A 370 -13.34 -3.74 3.26
CA GLN A 370 -12.25 -4.60 2.76
C GLN A 370 -11.92 -4.34 1.29
N ALA A 371 -12.94 -4.17 0.43
CA ALA A 371 -12.74 -3.84 -0.97
C ALA A 371 -12.17 -2.42 -1.14
N ALA A 372 -12.61 -1.47 -0.31
CA ALA A 372 -12.14 -0.09 -0.32
C ALA A 372 -10.67 0.00 0.10
N MET A 373 -10.26 -0.80 1.09
CA MET A 373 -8.86 -0.93 1.51
C MET A 373 -7.96 -1.40 0.35
N ILE A 374 -8.38 -2.43 -0.38
CA ILE A 374 -7.62 -2.92 -1.55
C ILE A 374 -7.57 -1.85 -2.66
N ALA A 375 -8.70 -1.18 -2.93
CA ALA A 375 -8.76 -0.13 -3.93
C ALA A 375 -7.87 1.07 -3.56
N ALA A 376 -7.90 1.53 -2.30
CA ALA A 376 -7.07 2.62 -1.81
C ALA A 376 -5.58 2.27 -1.86
N ALA A 377 -5.21 1.04 -1.48
CA ALA A 377 -3.84 0.55 -1.61
C ALA A 377 -3.39 0.56 -3.08
N ALA A 378 -4.22 0.04 -4.00
CA ALA A 378 -3.92 0.06 -5.43
C ALA A 378 -3.81 1.50 -5.99
N GLN A 379 -4.62 2.44 -5.50
CA GLN A 379 -4.51 3.85 -5.84
C GLN A 379 -3.17 4.45 -5.40
N ALA A 380 -2.72 4.14 -4.19
CA ALA A 380 -1.43 4.58 -3.66
C ALA A 380 -0.25 4.02 -4.48
N ALA A 381 -0.42 2.85 -5.10
CA ALA A 381 0.52 2.27 -6.05
C ALA A 381 0.38 2.81 -7.50
N GLY A 382 -0.43 3.87 -7.71
CA GLY A 382 -0.55 4.54 -9.00
C GLY A 382 -1.59 3.97 -9.96
N ALA A 383 -2.49 3.08 -9.52
CA ALA A 383 -3.57 2.57 -10.37
C ALA A 383 -4.65 3.64 -10.62
N GLY A 384 -4.64 4.27 -11.80
CA GLY A 384 -5.49 5.42 -12.13
C GLY A 384 -7.01 5.18 -12.09
N ALA A 385 -7.48 3.93 -12.17
CA ALA A 385 -8.91 3.59 -12.08
C ALA A 385 -9.45 3.48 -10.65
N ALA A 386 -8.57 3.49 -9.64
CA ALA A 386 -8.95 3.20 -8.25
C ALA A 386 -9.76 4.33 -7.58
N GLY A 387 -9.58 5.59 -7.99
CA GLY A 387 -10.28 6.73 -7.38
C GLY A 387 -11.80 6.77 -7.65
N ALA A 388 -12.26 6.28 -8.80
CA ALA A 388 -13.70 6.15 -9.07
C ALA A 388 -14.29 4.93 -8.33
N ALA A 389 -13.49 3.87 -8.14
CA ALA A 389 -13.90 2.68 -7.42
C ALA A 389 -14.08 2.95 -5.91
N THR A 390 -13.17 3.72 -5.29
CA THR A 390 -13.30 4.11 -3.88
C THR A 390 -14.55 4.94 -3.62
N GLN A 391 -14.85 5.92 -4.48
CA GLN A 391 -16.09 6.72 -4.37
C GLN A 391 -17.36 5.86 -4.50
N ALA A 392 -17.37 4.89 -5.43
CA ALA A 392 -18.52 3.98 -5.58
C ALA A 392 -18.70 3.09 -4.34
N LEU A 393 -17.61 2.64 -3.74
CA LEU A 393 -17.63 1.84 -2.51
C LEU A 393 -18.12 2.66 -1.30
N ASP A 394 -17.71 3.92 -1.16
CA ASP A 394 -18.20 4.82 -0.11
C ASP A 394 -19.72 5.07 -0.21
N ALA A 395 -20.23 5.23 -1.43
CA ALA A 395 -21.66 5.35 -1.67
C ALA A 395 -22.42 4.06 -1.31
N ALA A 396 -21.88 2.90 -1.70
CA ALA A 396 -22.45 1.59 -1.34
C ALA A 396 -22.44 1.36 0.17
N ARG A 397 -21.34 1.72 0.85
CA ARG A 397 -21.19 1.67 2.31
C ARG A 397 -22.28 2.48 3.00
N THR A 398 -22.51 3.70 2.53
CA THR A 398 -23.55 4.60 3.07
C THR A 398 -24.94 4.01 2.90
N ALA A 399 -25.23 3.38 1.76
CA ALA A 399 -26.51 2.72 1.50
C ALA A 399 -26.75 1.53 2.45
N GLU A 400 -25.72 0.70 2.71
CA GLU A 400 -25.83 -0.42 3.64
C GLU A 400 -25.99 0.04 5.09
N ILE A 401 -25.31 1.11 5.51
CA ILE A 401 -25.51 1.73 6.83
C ILE A 401 -26.97 2.22 6.98
N ALA A 402 -27.55 2.81 5.93
CA ALA A 402 -28.96 3.22 5.95
C ALA A 402 -29.91 2.02 6.10
N LYS A 403 -29.65 0.91 5.39
CA LYS A 403 -30.43 -0.33 5.54
C LYS A 403 -30.32 -0.90 6.96
N ALA A 404 -29.10 -0.93 7.53
CA ALA A 404 -28.87 -1.35 8.90
C ALA A 404 -29.64 -0.48 9.90
N LYS A 405 -29.62 0.84 9.73
CA LYS A 405 -30.37 1.78 10.58
C LYS A 405 -31.87 1.50 10.54
N THR A 406 -32.47 1.36 9.36
CA THR A 406 -33.90 1.05 9.21
C THR A 406 -34.24 -0.29 9.86
N ALA A 407 -33.39 -1.31 9.70
CA ALA A 407 -33.59 -2.61 10.30
C ALA A 407 -33.51 -2.57 11.84
N LEU A 408 -32.56 -1.83 12.42
CA LEU A 408 -32.42 -1.66 13.86
C LEU A 408 -33.59 -0.90 14.49
N ILE A 409 -34.10 0.14 13.82
CA ILE A 409 -35.32 0.85 14.25
C ILE A 409 -36.51 -0.11 14.23
N THR A 410 -36.67 -0.89 13.15
CA THR A 410 -37.73 -1.90 13.04
C THR A 410 -37.63 -2.94 14.16
N ALA A 411 -36.42 -3.38 14.51
CA ALA A 411 -36.19 -4.33 15.60
C ALA A 411 -36.57 -3.73 16.95
N ARG A 412 -36.18 -2.49 17.22
CA ARG A 412 -36.54 -1.77 18.45
C ARG A 412 -38.06 -1.61 18.58
N ASP A 413 -38.71 -1.18 17.50
CA ASP A 413 -40.15 -0.89 17.51
C ASP A 413 -40.97 -2.18 17.65
N ALA A 414 -40.50 -3.31 17.09
CA ALA A 414 -41.10 -4.63 17.29
C ALA A 414 -41.04 -5.11 18.76
N LEU A 415 -40.02 -4.69 19.52
CA LEU A 415 -39.87 -5.04 20.94
C LEU A 415 -40.74 -4.23 21.89
N ALA A 416 -41.40 -3.15 21.42
CA ALA A 416 -42.26 -2.32 22.24
C ALA A 416 -43.47 -3.07 22.84
N GLY A 417 -43.85 -4.22 22.25
CA GLY A 417 -44.91 -5.11 22.73
C GLY A 417 -44.45 -6.43 23.35
N ALA A 418 -43.14 -6.61 23.61
CA ALA A 418 -42.58 -7.87 24.09
C ALA A 418 -42.43 -7.94 25.63
N GLU A 419 -42.31 -9.15 26.18
CA GLU A 419 -42.06 -9.37 27.62
C GLU A 419 -40.69 -8.77 28.04
N ALA A 420 -40.66 -8.15 29.23
CA ALA A 420 -39.57 -7.28 29.68
C ALA A 420 -38.17 -7.95 29.69
N GLY A 421 -38.06 -9.25 30.02
CA GLY A 421 -36.78 -9.94 30.12
C GLY A 421 -36.08 -10.12 28.75
N PRO A 422 -36.66 -10.89 27.82
CA PRO A 422 -36.11 -11.10 26.47
C PRO A 422 -35.93 -9.79 25.68
N ALA A 423 -36.85 -8.83 25.85
CA ALA A 423 -36.77 -7.54 25.20
C ALA A 423 -35.54 -6.73 25.64
N THR A 424 -35.20 -6.74 26.93
CA THR A 424 -34.05 -5.99 27.47
C THR A 424 -32.72 -6.47 26.88
N ALA A 425 -32.52 -7.79 26.78
CA ALA A 425 -31.29 -8.35 26.21
C ALA A 425 -31.14 -8.04 24.70
N MET A 426 -32.24 -8.06 23.95
CA MET A 426 -32.24 -7.71 22.54
C MET A 426 -32.00 -6.21 22.30
N LEU A 427 -32.59 -5.33 23.13
CA LEU A 427 -32.35 -3.89 23.07
C LEU A 427 -30.87 -3.55 23.31
N ALA A 428 -30.22 -4.18 24.28
CA ALA A 428 -28.77 -4.02 24.49
C ALA A 428 -27.93 -4.54 23.30
N SER A 429 -28.43 -5.53 22.55
CA SER A 429 -27.80 -6.00 21.31
C SER A 429 -27.96 -4.99 20.17
N ILE A 430 -29.16 -4.40 20.03
CA ILE A 430 -29.48 -3.34 19.07
C ILE A 430 -28.56 -2.13 19.30
N GLU A 431 -28.41 -1.68 20.54
CA GLU A 431 -27.56 -0.55 20.89
C GLU A 431 -26.07 -0.81 20.61
N ARG A 432 -25.58 -2.02 20.92
CA ARG A 432 -24.19 -2.40 20.60
C ARG A 432 -23.93 -2.41 19.09
N MET A 433 -24.85 -2.95 18.30
CA MET A 433 -24.72 -2.98 16.83
C MET A 433 -24.80 -1.57 16.24
N ALA A 434 -25.73 -0.74 16.73
CA ALA A 434 -25.83 0.65 16.32
C ALA A 434 -24.54 1.42 16.64
N GLY A 435 -23.99 1.25 17.84
CA GLY A 435 -22.71 1.86 18.24
C GLY A 435 -21.53 1.41 17.38
N ALA A 436 -21.43 0.12 17.06
CA ALA A 436 -20.37 -0.41 16.18
C ALA A 436 -20.44 0.16 14.75
N LEU A 437 -21.64 0.47 14.26
CA LEU A 437 -21.87 1.05 12.93
C LEU A 437 -21.91 2.59 12.94
N GLY A 438 -21.80 3.24 14.10
CA GLY A 438 -21.93 4.69 14.24
C GLY A 438 -23.35 5.22 13.95
N ILE A 439 -24.37 4.40 14.16
CA ILE A 439 -25.78 4.74 13.88
C ILE A 439 -26.43 5.38 15.10
N ASP A 440 -26.99 6.58 14.91
CA ASP A 440 -27.89 7.19 15.87
C ASP A 440 -29.34 6.70 15.67
N LEU A 441 -29.90 6.11 16.74
CA LEU A 441 -31.26 5.58 16.81
C LEU A 441 -32.28 6.60 17.38
N ALA A 442 -31.85 7.81 17.75
CA ALA A 442 -32.66 8.80 18.45
C ALA A 442 -33.81 9.43 17.64
N THR A 443 -33.94 9.14 16.34
CA THR A 443 -35.01 9.71 15.50
C THR A 443 -36.19 8.73 15.36
N PRO A 444 -37.36 8.96 15.99
CA PRO A 444 -38.60 8.34 15.56
C PRO A 444 -39.05 8.98 14.23
N ALA A 445 -39.60 8.18 13.31
CA ALA A 445 -40.24 8.71 12.11
C ALA A 445 -41.41 9.64 12.51
N PRO A 446 -41.69 10.73 11.77
CA PRO A 446 -42.92 11.48 11.99
C PRO A 446 -44.11 10.53 11.78
N ALA A 447 -44.98 10.44 12.78
CA ALA A 447 -46.20 9.64 12.68
C ALA A 447 -46.98 10.06 11.44
N ALA A 448 -47.29 9.10 10.56
CA ALA A 448 -48.21 9.35 9.46
C ALA A 448 -49.55 9.85 10.05
N PRO A 449 -50.16 10.90 9.48
CA PRO A 449 -51.49 11.30 9.91
C PRO A 449 -52.46 10.14 9.68
N PRO A 450 -53.42 9.90 10.59
CA PRO A 450 -54.37 8.80 10.46
C PRO A 450 -55.11 8.92 9.13
N ALA A 451 -55.27 7.80 8.43
CA ALA A 451 -56.04 7.73 7.20
C ALA A 451 -57.46 8.26 7.47
N ALA A 452 -57.82 9.34 6.78
CA ALA A 452 -59.19 9.83 6.77
C ALA A 452 -60.07 8.75 6.14
N GLU A 453 -61.13 8.36 6.86
CA GLU A 453 -62.17 7.49 6.33
C GLU A 453 -62.79 8.13 5.08
N ASP A 454 -62.89 7.31 4.04
CA ASP A 454 -63.56 7.57 2.78
C ASP A 454 -64.99 8.10 3.02
N THR A 455 -65.18 9.39 2.75
CA THR A 455 -66.46 9.92 2.28
C THR A 455 -66.19 10.83 1.10
N ALA A 456 -66.12 10.26 -0.09
CA ALA A 456 -66.34 11.01 -1.32
C ALA A 456 -67.77 11.56 -1.33
N PRO A 457 -67.99 12.72 -1.97
CA PRO A 457 -68.64 12.60 -3.26
C PRO A 457 -67.92 13.37 -4.39
N ALA A 458 -68.15 12.84 -5.58
CA ALA A 458 -67.60 13.23 -6.87
C ALA A 458 -67.93 14.66 -7.30
N THR A 459 -67.02 15.27 -8.06
CA THR A 459 -67.32 15.99 -9.31
C THR A 459 -66.07 16.13 -10.19
N ASP A 460 -66.28 15.92 -11.49
CA ASP A 460 -65.38 16.19 -12.63
C ASP A 460 -64.70 17.57 -12.61
N ALA A 461 -63.45 17.62 -13.11
CA ALA A 461 -63.06 18.47 -14.25
C ALA A 461 -61.56 18.32 -14.57
N ALA A 462 -61.28 18.37 -15.86
CA ALA A 462 -59.98 18.22 -16.50
C ALA A 462 -59.11 19.50 -16.47
N GLU A 463 -57.89 19.34 -17.03
CA GLU A 463 -56.99 20.36 -17.61
C GLU A 463 -56.17 21.26 -16.67
N ASN A 464 -54.85 20.98 -16.59
CA ASN A 464 -53.79 21.74 -17.27
C ASN A 464 -52.43 21.54 -16.57
N ALA A 465 -51.44 21.07 -17.32
CA ALA A 465 -50.06 21.48 -17.08
C ALA A 465 -49.89 22.93 -17.56
N PRO A 466 -48.95 23.70 -17.00
CA PRO A 466 -47.74 23.87 -17.81
C PRO A 466 -46.43 23.89 -17.01
N ALA A 467 -45.36 23.64 -17.76
CA ALA A 467 -43.97 23.91 -17.44
C ALA A 467 -43.70 25.41 -17.24
N GLY A 468 -42.64 25.74 -16.50
CA GLY A 468 -42.04 27.08 -16.51
C GLY A 468 -41.16 27.43 -15.30
N ASP A 469 -39.85 27.25 -15.49
CA ASP A 469 -38.72 28.10 -15.07
C ASP A 469 -38.50 28.58 -13.62
N ALA A 470 -37.33 28.14 -13.11
CA ALA A 470 -36.18 28.93 -12.63
C ALA A 470 -36.38 30.19 -11.75
N ALA A 471 -35.86 30.10 -10.52
CA ALA A 471 -35.08 31.14 -9.83
C ALA A 471 -34.22 30.42 -8.76
N ASP A 472 -32.91 30.25 -8.96
CA ASP A 472 -31.82 31.18 -8.68
C ASP A 472 -31.64 31.48 -7.17
N ALA A 473 -30.61 30.86 -6.57
CA ALA A 473 -30.06 31.23 -5.26
C ALA A 473 -28.53 31.00 -5.28
N PRO A 474 -27.72 31.94 -4.76
CA PRO A 474 -26.32 32.13 -5.12
C PRO A 474 -25.34 31.22 -4.36
N PRO A 475 -24.11 31.00 -4.89
CA PRO A 475 -23.07 30.23 -4.21
C PRO A 475 -22.39 31.06 -3.11
N ALA A 476 -22.13 30.41 -1.98
CA ALA A 476 -21.41 30.99 -0.85
C ALA A 476 -19.91 31.10 -1.11
N ASP A 477 -19.33 32.11 -0.48
CA ASP A 477 -18.02 32.73 -0.71
C ASP A 477 -16.78 31.81 -0.61
N ALA A 478 -15.82 32.10 -1.48
CA ALA A 478 -14.40 31.77 -1.31
C ALA A 478 -13.69 32.88 -0.50
N PRO A 479 -12.67 32.56 0.33
CA PRO A 479 -11.72 33.56 0.82
C PRO A 479 -10.48 33.67 -0.10
N PRO A 480 -9.80 34.84 -0.12
CA PRO A 480 -8.95 35.27 -1.22
C PRO A 480 -7.47 34.85 -1.08
N ALA A 481 -6.76 34.91 -2.21
CA ALA A 481 -5.31 34.83 -2.35
C ALA A 481 -4.67 36.24 -2.46
N ASP A 482 -3.48 36.41 -1.83
CA ASP A 482 -2.29 37.21 -2.20
C ASP A 482 -1.45 37.48 -0.91
N ALA A 483 -0.34 36.77 -0.62
CA ALA A 483 1.09 36.99 -1.02
C ALA A 483 1.84 38.07 -0.18
N PRO A 484 3.20 38.11 -0.02
CA PRO A 484 4.29 37.11 -0.18
C PRO A 484 5.35 37.06 0.99
N ASN A 485 6.28 36.09 0.90
CA ASN A 485 7.68 36.03 1.43
C ASN A 485 8.00 36.16 2.94
N GLU A 486 8.64 35.12 3.50
CA GLU A 486 9.99 35.12 4.12
C GLU A 486 10.15 33.83 4.95
N ASP A 487 10.89 32.83 4.43
CA ASP A 487 11.69 31.88 5.22
C ASP A 487 12.48 30.98 4.26
N ALA A 488 13.61 31.51 3.80
CA ALA A 488 14.66 30.72 3.19
C ALA A 488 15.34 29.86 4.26
N PRO A 489 15.73 28.61 3.96
CA PRO A 489 16.46 27.78 4.92
C PRO A 489 17.83 28.41 5.24
N PRO A 490 18.30 28.34 6.50
CA PRO A 490 19.63 28.83 6.84
C PRO A 490 20.70 28.04 6.10
N ALA A 491 21.64 28.77 5.53
CA ALA A 491 22.81 28.28 4.83
C ALA A 491 23.70 27.40 5.71
N ASP A 492 24.32 26.39 5.08
CA ASP A 492 25.40 25.57 5.64
C ASP A 492 26.51 26.43 6.29
N PRO A 493 27.04 26.01 7.45
CA PRO A 493 28.28 26.59 7.98
C PRO A 493 29.48 26.13 7.14
N ALA A 494 30.27 27.11 6.70
CA ALA A 494 31.54 26.93 6.01
C ALA A 494 32.55 26.08 6.83
N PRO A 495 33.48 25.36 6.16
CA PRO A 495 34.42 24.45 6.79
C PRO A 495 35.46 25.20 7.64
N THR A 496 35.64 24.74 8.87
CA THR A 496 36.77 25.09 9.73
C THR A 496 38.05 24.46 9.20
N ASP A 497 39.00 25.31 8.86
CA ASP A 497 40.43 25.05 8.67
C ASP A 497 41.07 24.65 10.03
N PRO A 498 41.83 23.54 10.12
CA PRO A 498 42.78 23.34 11.21
C PRO A 498 44.19 23.17 10.65
N SER A 499 44.84 24.31 10.46
CA SER A 499 46.30 24.42 10.47
C SER A 499 46.74 24.87 11.87
N GLU A 500 46.95 23.92 12.79
CA GLU A 500 47.87 23.98 13.93
C GLU A 500 48.24 22.57 14.41
#